data_AF-A0A5M6IHM7-F1
#
_entry.id   AF-A0A5M6IHM7-F1
#
_cell.length_a   1.000
_cell.length_b   1.000
_cell.length_c   1.000
_cell.angle_alpha   90.00
_cell.angle_beta   90.00
_cell.angle_gamma   90.00
#
_symmetry.space_group_name_H-M   'P 1'
#
loop_
_entity.id
_entity.type
_entity.pdbx_description
1 polymer ?
#
loop_
_entity_poly.entity_id
_entity_poly.type
_entity_poly.pdbx_seq_one_letter_code
_entity_poly.pdbx_strand_id
1 'polypeptide(L)' 'MAPTKGPTKAQKAWLARGLAQPGGKLPLFDHNGRRVSTRLVRACLDAGWAEPWFANPLKPDWHICKLTDAGRQVAGAA' A
#
# COMPACT_ATOMS: atom_id res chain seq x y z
N MET A 1 18.88 12.73 7.84
CA MET A 1 17.53 12.56 7.26
C MET A 1 17.69 12.52 5.75
N ALA A 2 17.54 11.35 5.12
CA ALA A 2 17.66 11.25 3.66
C ALA A 2 16.49 11.99 3.00
N PRO A 3 16.69 12.70 1.87
CA PRO A 3 15.61 13.39 1.19
C PRO A 3 14.54 12.37 0.77
N THR A 4 13.29 12.58 1.21
CA THR A 4 12.14 11.79 0.78
C THR A 4 11.91 12.07 -0.71
N LYS A 5 12.60 11.32 -1.58
CA LYS A 5 12.21 11.20 -2.98
C LYS A 5 10.72 10.87 -3.00
N GLY A 6 9.95 11.62 -3.79
CA GLY A 6 8.53 11.41 -3.95
C GLY A 6 8.19 9.97 -4.34
N PRO A 7 6.92 9.56 -4.19
CA PRO A 7 6.46 8.20 -4.46
C PRO A 7 6.83 7.79 -5.90
N THR A 8 7.36 6.57 -6.03
CA THR A 8 7.59 5.97 -7.35
C THR A 8 6.26 5.67 -8.05
N LYS A 9 6.27 5.55 -9.38
CA LYS A 9 5.09 5.18 -10.16
C LYS A 9 4.46 3.86 -9.67
N ALA A 10 5.27 2.87 -9.31
CA ALA A 10 4.78 1.59 -8.81
C ALA A 10 4.08 1.73 -7.44
N GLN A 11 4.62 2.57 -6.53
CA GLN A 11 3.98 2.84 -5.24
C GLN A 11 2.66 3.58 -5.43
N LYS A 12 2.63 4.67 -6.23
CA LYS A 12 1.37 5.37 -6.56
C LYS A 12 0.34 4.43 -7.16
N ALA A 13 0.73 3.62 -8.15
CA ALA A 13 -0.17 2.68 -8.82
C ALA A 13 -0.74 1.62 -7.87
N TRP A 14 0.05 1.11 -6.92
CA TRP A 14 -0.43 0.18 -5.92
C TRP A 14 -1.39 0.86 -4.92
N LEU A 15 -1.05 2.05 -4.42
CA LEU A 15 -1.90 2.81 -3.51
C LEU A 15 -3.25 3.20 -4.15
N ALA A 16 -3.22 3.63 -5.42
CA ALA A 16 -4.42 4.00 -6.19
C ALA A 16 -5.47 2.88 -6.24
N ARG A 17 -5.05 1.62 -6.15
CA ARG A 17 -5.97 0.48 -6.16
C ARG A 17 -6.81 0.36 -4.89
N GLY A 18 -6.40 0.98 -3.79
CA GLY A 18 -7.21 1.08 -2.58
C GLY A 18 -8.27 2.17 -2.63
N LEU A 19 -8.20 3.12 -3.57
CA LEU A 19 -9.11 4.28 -3.59
C LEU A 19 -10.57 3.87 -3.81
N ALA A 20 -10.81 2.90 -4.69
CA ALA A 20 -12.15 2.39 -5.00
C ALA A 20 -12.59 1.23 -4.09
N GLN A 21 -11.77 0.81 -3.12
CA GLN A 21 -12.06 -0.33 -2.26
C GLN A 21 -12.68 0.14 -0.94
N PRO A 22 -13.76 -0.51 -0.47
CA PRO A 22 -14.28 -0.27 0.89
C PRO A 22 -13.17 -0.42 1.93
N GLY A 23 -13.05 0.55 2.84
CA GLY A 23 -12.00 0.58 3.86
C GLY A 23 -10.57 0.80 3.33
N GLY A 24 -10.37 1.04 2.03
CA GLY A 24 -9.06 1.31 1.45
C GLY A 24 -8.18 0.07 1.25
N LYS A 25 -8.76 -1.13 1.14
CA LYS A 25 -8.00 -2.39 1.00
C LYS A 25 -6.94 -2.31 -0.10
N LEU A 26 -5.72 -2.70 0.22
CA LEU A 26 -4.65 -2.85 -0.75
C LEU A 26 -4.51 -4.31 -1.20
N PRO A 27 -4.41 -4.57 -2.51
CA PRO A 27 -4.33 -5.92 -3.06
C PRO A 27 -2.93 -6.52 -2.88
N LEU A 28 -2.89 -7.85 -2.69
CA LEU A 28 -1.64 -8.62 -2.59
C LEU A 28 -0.99 -8.90 -3.94
N PHE A 29 -1.76 -8.83 -5.02
CA PHE A 29 -1.33 -9.12 -6.39
C PHE A 29 -1.56 -7.91 -7.28
N ASP A 30 -0.69 -7.68 -8.25
CA ASP A 30 -0.82 -6.64 -9.28
C ASP A 30 -1.88 -6.99 -10.34
N HIS A 31 -1.99 -6.19 -11.40
CA HIS A 31 -2.97 -6.41 -12.47
C HIS A 31 -2.67 -7.64 -13.34
N ASN A 32 -1.43 -8.15 -13.31
CA ASN A 32 -1.01 -9.35 -14.03
C ASN A 32 -1.06 -10.61 -13.15
N GLY A 33 -1.62 -10.51 -11.93
CA GLY A 33 -1.66 -11.61 -10.97
C GLY A 33 -0.31 -11.90 -10.30
N ARG A 34 0.70 -11.05 -10.47
CA ARG A 34 1.99 -11.20 -9.77
C ARG A 34 1.89 -10.62 -8.38
N ARG A 35 2.54 -11.26 -7.40
CA ARG A 35 2.56 -10.76 -6.03
C ARG A 35 3.24 -9.37 -6.00
N VAL A 36 2.61 -8.42 -5.33
CA VAL A 36 3.20 -7.10 -5.10
C VAL A 36 4.47 -7.28 -4.27
N SER A 37 5.55 -6.60 -4.68
CA SER A 37 6.85 -6.71 -4.03
C SER A 37 6.75 -6.34 -2.55
N THR A 38 7.28 -7.20 -1.67
CA THR A 38 7.38 -6.94 -0.22
C THR A 38 8.15 -5.65 0.06
N ARG A 39 9.14 -5.32 -0.77
CA ARG A 39 9.91 -4.07 -0.66
C ARG A 39 9.07 -2.83 -0.95
N LEU A 40 8.16 -2.92 -1.93
CA LEU A 40 7.21 -1.85 -2.23
C LEU A 40 6.25 -1.65 -1.07
N VAL A 41 5.64 -2.74 -0.58
CA VAL A 41 4.73 -2.71 0.57
C VAL A 41 5.43 -2.09 1.78
N ARG A 42 6.63 -2.55 2.12
CA ARG A 42 7.40 -2.03 3.25
C ARG A 42 7.72 -0.55 3.09
N ALA A 43 8.15 -0.10 1.91
CA ALA A 43 8.42 1.30 1.67
C ALA A 43 7.18 2.19 1.83
N CYS A 44 5.99 1.71 1.44
CA CYS A 44 4.74 2.44 1.66
C CYS A 44 4.29 2.44 3.13
N LEU A 45 4.54 1.35 3.87
CA LEU A 45 4.30 1.28 5.32
C LEU A 45 5.23 2.25 6.07
N ASP A 46 6.53 2.21 5.77
CA ASP A 46 7.55 3.07 6.41
C ASP A 46 7.30 4.57 6.09
N ALA A 47 6.71 4.88 4.92
CA ALA A 47 6.31 6.24 4.54
C ALA A 47 4.94 6.67 5.11
N GLY A 48 4.23 5.78 5.82
CA GLY A 48 2.91 6.07 6.40
C GLY A 48 1.77 6.17 5.37
N TRP A 49 1.95 5.67 4.14
CA TRP A 49 0.93 5.68 3.09
C TRP A 49 0.01 4.46 3.14
N ALA A 50 0.45 3.41 3.81
CA ALA A 50 -0.33 2.23 4.06
C ALA A 50 -0.17 1.82 5.52
N GLU A 51 -1.13 1.07 6.04
CA GLU A 51 -1.05 0.46 7.36
C GLU A 51 -1.60 -0.98 7.32
N PRO A 52 -1.17 -1.88 8.22
CA PRO A 52 -1.77 -3.19 8.35
C PRO A 52 -3.27 -3.08 8.65
N TRP A 53 -4.11 -3.86 7.98
CA TRP A 53 -5.55 -3.82 8.24
C TRP A 53 -5.91 -4.60 9.50
N PHE A 54 -5.56 -5.88 9.57
CA PHE A 54 -5.86 -6.73 10.72
C PHE A 54 -4.76 -7.75 10.94
N ALA A 55 -4.48 -8.05 12.22
CA ALA A 55 -3.74 -9.24 12.58
C ALA A 55 -4.70 -10.42 12.52
N ASN A 56 -4.51 -11.33 11.56
CA ASN A 56 -5.25 -12.59 11.56
C ASN A 56 -4.57 -13.56 12.54
N PRO A 57 -5.21 -13.96 13.66
CA PRO A 57 -4.61 -14.93 14.59
C PRO A 57 -4.32 -16.28 13.91
N LEU A 58 -5.06 -16.62 12.85
CA LEU A 58 -4.93 -17.89 12.11
C LEU A 58 -3.86 -17.84 11.01
N LYS A 59 -3.50 -16.64 10.55
CA LYS A 59 -2.52 -16.40 9.47
C LYS A 59 -1.73 -15.13 9.79
N PRO A 60 -0.84 -15.16 10.79
CA PRO A 60 -0.10 -13.96 11.22
C PRO A 60 0.76 -13.37 10.09
N ASP A 61 1.14 -14.19 9.10
CA ASP A 61 1.95 -13.76 7.96
C ASP A 61 1.16 -13.02 6.87
N TRP A 62 -0.19 -13.03 6.94
CA TRP A 62 -1.06 -12.33 5.99
C TRP A 62 -1.10 -10.83 6.29
N HIS A 63 -0.11 -10.11 5.78
CA HIS A 63 -0.03 -8.66 5.83
C HIS A 63 -0.93 -8.03 4.75
N ILE A 64 -2.24 -8.11 4.95
CA ILE A 64 -3.18 -7.28 4.18
C ILE A 64 -3.05 -5.85 4.70
N CYS A 65 -2.73 -4.93 3.81
CA CYS A 65 -2.64 -3.51 4.13
C CYS A 65 -3.90 -2.77 3.68
N LYS A 66 -4.12 -1.58 4.24
CA LYS A 66 -5.11 -0.61 3.79
C LYS A 66 -4.48 0.78 3.64
N LEU A 67 -5.12 1.64 2.88
CA LEU A 67 -4.74 3.04 2.73
C LEU A 67 -4.94 3.81 4.03
N THR A 68 -3.94 4.63 4.36
CA THR A 68 -4.09 5.77 5.28
C THR A 68 -4.60 6.99 4.53
N ASP A 69 -4.95 8.06 5.25
CA ASP A 69 -5.36 9.32 4.62
C ASP A 69 -4.21 9.96 3.82
N ALA A 70 -2.98 9.89 4.34
CA ALA A 70 -1.78 10.31 3.60
C ALA A 70 -1.59 9.49 2.32
N GLY A 71 -1.84 8.18 2.38
CA GLY A 71 -1.82 7.30 1.21
C GLY A 71 -2.85 7.69 0.16
N ARG A 72 -4.06 8.09 0.56
CA ARG A 72 -5.11 8.57 -0.36
C ARG A 72 -4.70 9.85 -1.07
N GLN A 73 -4.08 10.79 -0.35
CA GLN A 73 -3.56 12.03 -0.95
C GLN A 73 -2.47 11.73 -1.98
N VAL A 74 -1.52 10.86 -1.64
CA VAL A 74 -0.44 10.44 -2.56
C VAL A 74 -0.97 9.70 -3.79
N ALA A 75 -2.00 8.87 -3.60
CA ALA A 75 -2.63 8.10 -4.68
C ALA A 75 -3.48 8.97 -5.61
N GLY A 76 -4.15 9.99 -5.09
CA GLY A 76 -5.00 10.92 -5.84
C GLY A 76 -4.24 12.10 -6.47
N ALA A 77 -3.02 12.38 -6.03
CA ALA A 77 -2.16 13.39 -6.64
C ALA A 77 -1.65 12.89 -8.00
N ALA A 78 -2.19 13.47 -9.07
CA ALA A 78 -1.75 13.26 -10.46
C ALA A 78 -0.25 13.56 -10.61
#